data_AF-A0A7S0F451-F1
#
_entry.id   AF-A0A7S0F451-F1
#
_cell.length_a   1.000
_cell.length_b   1.000
_cell.length_c   1.000
_cell.angle_alpha   90.00
_cell.angle_beta   90.00
_cell.angle_gamma   90.00
#
_symmetry.space_group_name_H-M   'P 1'
#
loop_
_entity.id
_entity.type
_entity.pdbx_description
1 polymer ?
#
loop_
_entity_poly.entity_id
_entity_poly.type
_entity_poly.pdbx_seq_one_letter_code
_entity_poly.pdbx_strand_id
1 'polypeptide(L)'
;EDGTGVLEDNDIFDNQWSGVQTEGPSNPLLRRNRIHHNGGAGFIAYQNGSGLLEGNNIYGNKKYGVQSKTGGHPTVRNNRIHDKVYGIYLTESGGGIYEENRIHNIRGTGIFVSADCSPVLANNHGTS
;
A
#
# COMPACT_ATOMS: atom_id res chain seq x y z
N GLU A 1 -2.59 -20.31 0.82
CA GLU A 1 -3.14 -20.22 2.18
C GLU A 1 -3.93 -18.93 2.28
N ASP A 2 -5.09 -18.94 2.94
CA ASP A 2 -5.98 -17.79 3.10
C ASP A 2 -5.51 -16.94 4.29
N GLY A 3 -4.34 -16.31 4.19
CA GLY A 3 -3.74 -15.55 5.30
C GLY A 3 -4.61 -14.36 5.72
N THR A 4 -5.26 -14.45 6.88
CA THR A 4 -6.18 -13.43 7.45
C THR A 4 -5.63 -12.78 8.73
N GLY A 5 -4.31 -12.82 8.91
CA GLY A 5 -3.64 -12.32 10.11
C GLY A 5 -3.97 -10.86 10.43
N VAL A 6 -3.91 -10.51 11.71
CA VAL A 6 -4.09 -9.14 12.21
C VAL A 6 -2.74 -8.59 12.66
N LEU A 7 -2.33 -7.47 12.06
CA LEU A 7 -1.17 -6.68 12.46
C LEU A 7 -1.70 -5.34 12.97
N GLU A 8 -1.67 -5.15 14.27
CA GLU A 8 -2.15 -3.94 14.94
C GLU A 8 -1.09 -3.33 15.86
N ASP A 9 -0.89 -2.01 15.74
CA ASP A 9 0.07 -1.22 16.55
C ASP A 9 1.53 -1.74 16.49
N ASN A 10 1.96 -2.27 15.34
CA ASN A 10 3.32 -2.78 15.14
C ASN A 10 4.25 -1.77 14.47
N ASP A 11 5.55 -2.06 14.58
CA ASP A 11 6.61 -1.41 13.82
C ASP A 11 7.26 -2.41 12.85
N ILE A 12 7.12 -2.18 11.55
CA ILE A 12 7.53 -3.11 10.47
C ILE A 12 8.58 -2.42 9.61
N PHE A 13 9.86 -2.72 9.86
CA PHE A 13 10.95 -1.97 9.26
C PHE A 13 12.23 -2.76 8.99
N ASP A 14 13.12 -2.14 8.20
CA ASP A 14 14.44 -2.65 7.81
C ASP A 14 14.44 -4.05 7.19
N ASN A 15 13.30 -4.46 6.61
CA ASN A 15 13.25 -5.68 5.82
C ASN A 15 14.01 -5.49 4.51
N GLN A 16 14.71 -6.53 4.07
CA GLN A 16 15.43 -6.50 2.80
C GLN A 16 14.47 -6.28 1.61
N TRP A 17 13.23 -6.75 1.72
CA TRP A 17 12.20 -6.72 0.67
C TRP A 17 11.06 -5.77 1.05
N SER A 18 9.80 -6.06 0.67
CA SER A 18 8.65 -5.26 1.11
C SER A 18 8.35 -5.48 2.60
N GLY A 19 7.73 -4.50 3.25
CA GLY A 19 7.33 -4.62 4.66
C GLY A 19 6.26 -5.69 4.87
N VAL A 20 5.18 -5.62 4.08
CA VAL A 20 4.14 -6.66 4.04
C VAL A 20 3.79 -6.97 2.59
N GLN A 21 3.72 -8.26 2.27
CA GLN A 21 3.27 -8.77 0.97
C GLN A 21 2.07 -9.69 1.18
N THR A 22 1.03 -9.49 0.37
CA THR A 22 -0.11 -10.40 0.29
C THR A 22 -0.18 -11.00 -1.10
N GLU A 23 -0.48 -12.30 -1.14
CA GLU A 23 -0.48 -13.08 -2.37
C GLU A 23 -1.63 -14.08 -2.38
N GLY A 24 -2.23 -14.32 -3.56
CA GLY A 24 -3.35 -15.22 -3.71
C GLY A 24 -4.55 -14.77 -2.86
N PRO A 25 -5.24 -15.67 -2.16
CA PRO A 25 -6.45 -15.34 -1.38
C PRO A 25 -6.16 -14.63 -0.04
N SER A 26 -4.92 -14.18 0.22
CA SER A 26 -4.55 -13.52 1.47
C SER A 26 -5.27 -12.18 1.65
N ASN A 27 -5.80 -11.92 2.85
CA ASN A 27 -6.51 -10.69 3.20
C ASN A 27 -6.30 -10.33 4.69
N PRO A 28 -5.08 -9.91 5.08
CA PRO A 28 -4.80 -9.50 6.45
C PRO A 28 -5.35 -8.11 6.78
N LEU A 29 -5.56 -7.86 8.07
CA LEU A 29 -5.87 -6.54 8.62
C LEU A 29 -4.58 -5.88 9.14
N LEU A 30 -4.24 -4.72 8.61
CA LEU A 30 -3.13 -3.88 9.05
C LEU A 30 -3.70 -2.57 9.61
N ARG A 31 -3.63 -2.38 10.93
CA ARG A 31 -4.19 -1.19 11.59
C ARG A 31 -3.18 -0.48 12.49
N ARG A 32 -3.08 0.85 12.34
CA ARG A 32 -2.22 1.72 13.18
C ARG A 32 -0.75 1.30 13.26
N ASN A 33 -0.23 0.64 12.23
CA ASN A 33 1.19 0.26 12.18
C ASN A 33 2.06 1.40 11.65
N ARG A 34 3.35 1.33 11.98
CA ARG A 34 4.42 2.05 11.29
C ARG A 34 5.11 1.09 10.34
N ILE A 35 5.16 1.41 9.05
CA ILE A 35 5.74 0.52 8.02
C ILE A 35 6.79 1.29 7.24
N HIS A 36 8.07 1.03 7.51
CA HIS A 36 9.12 1.92 7.01
C HIS A 36 10.49 1.34 6.74
N HIS A 37 11.28 2.09 5.96
CA HIS A 37 12.68 1.77 5.64
C HIS A 37 12.92 0.38 5.02
N ASN A 38 11.87 -0.26 4.50
CA ASN A 38 11.96 -1.55 3.83
C ASN A 38 12.55 -1.41 2.41
N GLY A 39 13.22 -2.45 1.93
CA GLY A 39 13.88 -2.45 0.62
C GLY A 39 12.95 -2.43 -0.60
N GLY A 40 11.67 -2.76 -0.41
CA GLY A 40 10.62 -2.80 -1.43
C GLY A 40 9.52 -1.74 -1.21
N ALA A 41 8.27 -2.21 -1.30
CA ALA A 41 7.10 -1.42 -0.93
C ALA A 41 6.89 -1.45 0.59
N GLY A 42 6.14 -0.49 1.14
CA GLY A 42 5.61 -0.65 2.50
C GLY A 42 4.63 -1.82 2.54
N PHE A 43 3.63 -1.78 1.66
CA PHE A 43 2.69 -2.87 1.42
C PHE A 43 2.58 -3.18 -0.07
N ILE A 44 2.50 -4.47 -0.42
CA ILE A 44 2.20 -4.92 -1.78
C ILE A 44 1.10 -5.99 -1.78
N ALA A 45 0.05 -5.75 -2.58
CA ALA A 45 -0.94 -6.75 -2.96
C ALA A 45 -0.58 -7.32 -4.34
N TYR A 46 -0.33 -8.62 -4.41
CA TYR A 46 0.19 -9.32 -5.59
C TYR A 46 -0.62 -10.58 -5.91
N GLN A 47 -0.73 -10.97 -7.20
CA GLN A 47 -1.46 -12.17 -7.65
C GLN A 47 -2.83 -12.37 -6.98
N ASN A 48 -3.73 -11.39 -7.13
CA ASN A 48 -5.06 -11.38 -6.49
C ASN A 48 -5.05 -11.27 -4.95
N GLY A 49 -3.90 -10.96 -4.33
CA GLY A 49 -3.81 -10.59 -2.93
C GLY A 49 -4.68 -9.38 -2.57
N SER A 50 -5.18 -9.37 -1.34
CA SER A 50 -5.92 -8.26 -0.77
C SER A 50 -5.36 -7.89 0.61
N GLY A 51 -6.09 -7.09 1.37
CA GLY A 51 -5.73 -6.62 2.71
C GLY A 51 -6.45 -5.32 3.04
N LEU A 52 -6.78 -5.13 4.32
CA LEU A 52 -7.32 -3.87 4.83
C LEU A 52 -6.21 -3.10 5.56
N LEU A 53 -5.83 -1.95 5.02
CA LEU A 53 -4.89 -1.01 5.62
C LEU A 53 -5.65 0.20 6.16
N GLU A 54 -5.67 0.36 7.47
CA GLU A 54 -6.36 1.45 8.15
C GLU A 54 -5.48 2.20 9.15
N GLY A 55 -5.39 3.53 9.01
CA GLY A 55 -4.72 4.36 10.02
C GLY A 55 -3.22 4.13 10.15
N ASN A 56 -2.56 3.53 9.15
CA ASN A 56 -1.13 3.25 9.18
C ASN A 56 -0.29 4.46 8.75
N ASN A 57 0.94 4.51 9.24
CA ASN A 57 1.96 5.45 8.79
C ASN A 57 3.04 4.74 7.95
N ILE A 58 3.07 5.02 6.66
CA ILE A 58 3.90 4.31 5.68
C ILE A 58 4.92 5.27 5.07
N TYR A 59 6.20 5.11 5.44
CA TYR A 59 7.26 6.07 5.10
C TYR A 59 8.64 5.39 5.01
N GLY A 60 9.74 6.07 4.70
CA GLY A 60 11.09 5.44 4.59
C GLY A 60 11.37 4.32 3.55
N ASN A 61 10.40 3.52 3.08
CA ASN A 61 10.54 2.44 2.07
C ASN A 61 11.18 2.87 0.74
N LYS A 62 11.95 1.98 0.10
CA LYS A 62 12.81 2.32 -1.05
C LYS A 62 12.09 2.46 -2.39
N LYS A 63 10.96 1.77 -2.62
CA LYS A 63 10.26 1.79 -3.92
C LYS A 63 8.90 2.51 -3.85
N TYR A 64 7.93 1.89 -3.19
CA TYR A 64 6.53 2.34 -3.16
C TYR A 64 6.06 2.49 -1.71
N GLY A 65 5.09 3.36 -1.45
CA GLY A 65 4.31 3.32 -0.22
C GLY A 65 3.42 2.08 -0.22
N VAL A 66 2.47 2.07 -1.16
CA VAL A 66 1.53 0.97 -1.41
C VAL A 66 1.56 0.61 -2.89
N GLN A 67 1.66 -0.68 -3.19
CA GLN A 67 1.60 -1.21 -4.55
C GLN A 67 0.48 -2.25 -4.69
N SER A 68 -0.28 -2.17 -5.78
CA SER A 68 -1.21 -3.23 -6.16
C SER A 68 -0.93 -3.66 -7.59
N LYS A 69 -0.72 -4.96 -7.77
CA LYS A 69 -0.15 -5.52 -8.99
C LYS A 69 -0.72 -6.91 -9.27
N THR A 70 -0.87 -7.26 -10.55
CA THR A 70 -1.29 -8.61 -11.00
C THR A 70 -2.61 -9.01 -10.34
N GLY A 71 -3.64 -8.19 -10.52
CA GLY A 71 -4.97 -8.42 -9.93
C GLY A 71 -5.10 -8.10 -8.43
N GLY A 72 -4.06 -7.59 -7.77
CA GLY A 72 -4.14 -7.21 -6.35
C GLY A 72 -5.18 -6.11 -6.07
N HIS A 73 -5.95 -6.25 -5.00
CA HIS A 73 -7.13 -5.42 -4.72
C HIS A 73 -7.33 -5.14 -3.21
N PRO A 74 -6.44 -4.37 -2.57
CA PRO A 74 -6.57 -4.02 -1.16
C PRO A 74 -7.62 -2.92 -0.93
N THR A 75 -8.03 -2.77 0.33
CA THR A 75 -8.72 -1.57 0.83
C THR A 75 -7.73 -0.76 1.67
N VAL A 76 -7.45 0.46 1.25
CA VAL A 76 -6.43 1.32 1.86
C VAL A 76 -7.12 2.62 2.24
N ARG A 77 -7.37 2.81 3.54
CA ARG A 77 -8.11 3.98 4.03
C ARG A 77 -7.49 4.68 5.22
N ASN A 78 -7.62 6.00 5.26
CA ASN A 78 -7.15 6.81 6.39
C ASN A 78 -5.66 6.62 6.71
N ASN A 79 -4.82 6.33 5.71
CA ASN A 79 -3.38 6.14 5.92
C ASN A 79 -2.60 7.42 5.58
N ARG A 80 -1.43 7.55 6.22
CA ARG A 80 -0.44 8.56 5.88
C ARG A 80 0.70 7.90 5.09
N ILE A 81 0.93 8.35 3.86
CA ILE A 81 1.94 7.78 2.96
C ILE A 81 2.90 8.90 2.53
N HIS A 82 4.17 8.81 2.90
CA HIS A 82 5.10 9.93 2.69
C HIS A 82 6.60 9.57 2.60
N ASP A 83 7.39 10.56 2.17
CA ASP A 83 8.85 10.50 2.04
C ASP A 83 9.36 9.37 1.13
N LYS A 84 8.65 9.07 0.02
CA LYS A 84 8.94 7.99 -0.95
C LYS A 84 9.25 8.52 -2.35
N VAL A 85 9.66 7.61 -3.25
CA VAL A 85 9.65 7.86 -4.70
C VAL A 85 8.23 7.81 -5.25
N TYR A 86 7.43 6.80 -4.89
CA TYR A 86 6.04 6.66 -5.34
C TYR A 86 5.12 6.38 -4.14
N GLY A 87 3.95 7.04 -4.10
CA GLY A 87 2.96 6.86 -3.02
C GLY A 87 2.16 5.58 -3.20
N ILE A 88 1.04 5.67 -3.92
CA ILE A 88 0.18 4.56 -4.32
C ILE A 88 0.44 4.25 -5.80
N TYR A 89 0.76 2.99 -6.12
CA TYR A 89 1.18 2.59 -7.47
C TYR A 89 0.45 1.35 -7.96
N LEU A 90 -0.38 1.49 -8.99
CA LEU A 90 -1.21 0.41 -9.54
C LEU A 90 -0.78 0.04 -10.95
N THR A 91 -0.60 -1.26 -11.19
CA THR A 91 -0.19 -1.85 -12.47
C THR A 91 -0.79 -3.24 -12.69
N GLU A 92 -0.81 -3.74 -13.92
CA GLU A 92 -1.14 -5.16 -14.24
C GLU A 92 -2.48 -5.60 -13.62
N SER A 93 -3.56 -4.93 -14.01
CA SER A 93 -4.92 -5.15 -13.49
C SER A 93 -5.05 -4.96 -11.98
N GLY A 94 -4.18 -4.13 -11.38
CA GLY A 94 -4.32 -3.69 -10.00
C GLY A 94 -5.63 -2.93 -9.77
N GLY A 95 -6.29 -3.20 -8.65
CA GLY A 95 -7.55 -2.59 -8.28
C GLY A 95 -7.58 -2.24 -6.80
N GLY A 96 -8.77 -2.32 -6.21
CA GLY A 96 -9.02 -2.03 -4.81
C GLY A 96 -9.62 -0.65 -4.55
N ILE A 97 -9.75 -0.33 -3.28
CA ILE A 97 -10.34 0.93 -2.79
C ILE A 97 -9.25 1.71 -2.08
N TYR A 98 -9.04 2.95 -2.48
CA TYR A 98 -8.10 3.87 -1.83
C TYR A 98 -8.87 5.13 -1.47
N GLU A 99 -9.11 5.34 -0.20
CA GLU A 99 -9.94 6.45 0.28
C GLU A 99 -9.31 7.20 1.45
N GLU A 100 -9.49 8.51 1.49
CA GLU A 100 -9.10 9.33 2.66
C GLU A 100 -7.61 9.22 3.02
N ASN A 101 -6.75 8.85 2.07
CA ASN A 101 -5.31 8.75 2.32
C ASN A 101 -4.64 10.11 2.12
N ARG A 102 -3.73 10.44 3.04
CA ARG A 102 -2.88 11.63 2.93
C ARG A 102 -1.54 11.23 2.34
N ILE A 103 -1.26 11.71 1.13
CA ILE A 103 -0.07 11.38 0.37
C ILE A 103 0.73 12.66 0.16
N HIS A 104 1.92 12.75 0.74
CA HIS A 104 2.68 13.99 0.73
C HIS A 104 4.19 13.73 0.76
N ASN A 105 5.00 14.75 0.46
CA ASN A 105 6.46 14.63 0.38
C ASN A 105 6.91 13.46 -0.52
N ILE A 106 6.24 13.29 -1.65
CA ILE A 106 6.57 12.24 -2.62
C ILE A 106 7.49 12.84 -3.68
N ARG A 107 8.64 12.21 -3.94
CA ARG A 107 9.62 12.71 -4.91
C ARG A 107 9.19 12.48 -6.37
N GLY A 108 8.42 11.43 -6.62
CA GLY A 108 7.86 11.10 -7.93
C GLY A 108 6.34 11.27 -7.92
N THR A 109 5.61 10.20 -8.23
CA THR A 109 4.15 10.26 -8.38
C THR A 109 3.43 9.89 -7.08
N GLY A 110 2.51 10.75 -6.63
CA GLY A 110 1.67 10.49 -5.47
C GLY A 110 0.74 9.29 -5.66
N ILE A 111 -0.12 9.31 -6.68
CA ILE A 111 -0.95 8.17 -7.09
C ILE A 111 -0.73 7.93 -8.59
N PHE A 112 -0.32 6.72 -8.95
CA PHE A 112 -0.18 6.27 -10.34
C PHE A 112 -1.13 5.10 -10.60
N VAL A 113 -1.84 5.15 -11.74
CA VAL A 113 -2.77 4.11 -12.18
C VAL A 113 -2.50 3.83 -13.66
N SER A 114 -2.12 2.60 -14.00
CA SER A 114 -1.97 2.19 -15.40
C SER A 114 -3.34 1.99 -16.08
N ALA A 115 -3.35 2.00 -17.42
CA ALA A 115 -4.59 1.98 -18.21
C ALA A 115 -5.48 0.73 -18.00
N ASP A 116 -4.88 -0.39 -17.59
CA ASP A 116 -5.54 -1.67 -17.33
C ASP A 116 -6.01 -1.83 -15.87
N CYS A 117 -5.79 -0.82 -15.02
CA CYS A 117 -6.21 -0.81 -13.62
C CYS A 117 -7.60 -0.18 -13.47
N SER A 118 -8.36 -0.63 -12.46
CA SER A 118 -9.70 -0.10 -12.16
C SER A 118 -9.92 0.09 -10.65
N PRO A 119 -9.19 1.03 -10.01
CA PRO A 119 -9.39 1.33 -8.59
C PRO A 119 -10.59 2.25 -8.35
N VAL A 120 -11.09 2.22 -7.12
CA VAL A 120 -11.90 3.32 -6.57
C VAL A 120 -10.97 4.27 -5.82
N LEU A 121 -10.92 5.53 -6.24
CA LEU A 121 -10.17 6.59 -5.58
C LEU A 121 -11.15 7.65 -5.06
N ALA A 122 -11.20 7.85 -3.74
CA ALA A 122 -12.10 8.83 -3.12
C ALA A 122 -11.37 9.65 -2.06
N ASN A 123 -11.54 10.98 -2.05
CA ASN A 123 -11.04 11.85 -0.97
C ASN A 123 -9.54 11.68 -0.62
N ASN A 124 -8.69 11.28 -1.57
CA ASN A 124 -7.25 11.20 -1.34
C ASN A 124 -6.63 12.59 -1.54
N HIS A 125 -5.79 12.99 -0.59
CA HIS A 125 -5.13 14.29 -0.62
C HIS A 125 -3.65 14.10 -0.95
N GLY A 126 -3.32 14.27 -2.23
CA GLY A 126 -1.95 14.29 -2.76
C GLY A 126 -1.45 15.72 -2.89
N THR A 127 -0.45 16.13 -2.10
CA THR A 127 0.29 17.38 -2.37
C THR A 127 1.64 17.01 -2.98
N SER A 128 1.88 17.41 -4.23
CA SER A 128 3.20 17.40 -4.88
C SER A 128 4.16 18.34 -4.16
#